data_AF-A0A259EXM0-F1
#
_entry.id   AF-A0A259EXM0-F1
#
_cell.length_a   1.000
_cell.length_b   1.000
_cell.length_c   1.000
_cell.angle_alpha   90.00
_cell.angle_beta   90.00
_cell.angle_gamma   90.00
#
_symmetry.space_group_name_H-M   'P 1'
#
loop_
_entity.id
_entity.type
_entity.pdbx_description
1 polymer ?
#
loop_
_entity_poly.entity_id
_entity_poly.type
_entity_poly.pdbx_seq_one_letter_code
_entity_poly.pdbx_strand_id
1 'polypeptide(L)' 'MSTKQPTKAGMHRTNMYFTGPQMDTLAAMSASTGLSIAELVRRAVDEYLAAAGKRKGAKK' A
#
# COMPACT_ATOMS: atom_id res chain seq x y z
N MET A 1 17.03 1.97 -27.54
CA MET A 1 17.83 1.63 -26.34
C MET A 1 16.94 1.80 -25.12
N SER A 2 16.42 0.71 -24.56
CA SER A 2 15.51 0.74 -23.41
C SER A 2 16.33 0.55 -22.14
N THR A 3 16.57 1.62 -21.39
CA THR A 3 17.28 1.57 -20.11
C THR A 3 16.38 0.94 -19.05
N LYS A 4 16.51 -0.39 -18.87
CA LYS A 4 16.01 -1.05 -17.65
C LYS A 4 16.90 -0.60 -16.49
N GLN A 5 16.44 0.41 -15.77
CA GLN A 5 17.05 0.82 -14.52
C GLN A 5 16.85 -0.32 -13.50
N PRO A 6 17.90 -0.82 -12.84
CA PRO A 6 17.75 -1.84 -11.81
C PRO A 6 17.16 -1.17 -10.57
N THR A 7 15.88 -1.40 -10.29
CA THR A 7 15.25 -0.84 -9.09
C THR A 7 15.81 -1.54 -7.86
N LYS A 8 16.64 -0.83 -7.09
CA LYS A 8 16.83 -1.11 -5.66
C LYS A 8 15.45 -1.28 -5.03
N ALA A 9 15.26 -2.32 -4.23
CA ALA A 9 14.04 -2.58 -3.47
C ALA A 9 13.83 -1.51 -2.39
N GLY A 10 13.38 -0.32 -2.80
CA GLY A 10 13.09 0.81 -1.91
C GLY A 10 11.60 1.12 -1.89
N MET A 11 11.09 1.65 -0.78
CA MET A 11 9.74 2.19 -0.72
C MET A 11 9.67 3.49 -1.53
N HIS A 12 8.67 3.61 -2.39
CA HIS A 12 8.40 4.83 -3.16
C HIS A 12 7.24 5.59 -2.53
N ARG A 13 7.39 6.92 -2.37
CA ARG A 13 6.29 7.77 -1.92
C ARG A 13 5.29 8.00 -3.05
N THR A 14 4.02 7.83 -2.75
CA THR A 14 2.91 8.21 -3.63
C THR A 14 1.92 9.05 -2.83
N ASN A 15 1.35 10.07 -3.46
CA ASN A 15 0.28 10.86 -2.86
C ASN A 15 -1.07 10.31 -3.35
N MET A 16 -2.06 10.30 -2.46
CA MET A 16 -3.39 9.76 -2.72
C MET A 16 -4.44 10.66 -2.07
N TYR A 17 -5.61 10.73 -2.69
CA TYR A 17 -6.75 11.47 -2.18
C TYR A 17 -7.79 10.49 -1.65
N PHE A 18 -8.38 10.83 -0.52
CA PHE A 18 -9.46 10.08 0.11
C PHE A 18 -10.67 10.98 0.29
N THR A 19 -11.87 10.40 0.24
CA THR A 19 -13.07 11.11 0.65
C THR A 19 -13.08 11.29 2.17
N GLY A 20 -13.87 12.25 2.68
CA GLY A 20 -14.06 12.45 4.12
C GLY A 20 -14.42 11.16 4.86
N PRO A 21 -15.46 10.42 4.43
CA PRO A 21 -15.85 9.15 5.08
C PRO A 21 -14.75 8.07 5.05
N GLN A 22 -13.93 8.03 4.00
CA GLN A 22 -12.78 7.12 3.94
C GLN A 22 -11.73 7.50 4.99
N MET A 23 -11.45 8.80 5.16
CA MET A 23 -10.55 9.28 6.19
C MET A 23 -11.06 9.00 7.60
N ASP A 24 -12.36 9.20 7.86
CA ASP A 24 -12.98 8.92 9.16
C ASP A 24 -12.83 7.43 9.51
N THR A 25 -13.08 6.55 8.55
CA THR A 25 -12.93 5.10 8.72
C THR A 25 -11.46 4.73 8.98
N LEU A 26 -10.52 5.27 8.21
CA LEU A 26 -9.08 5.01 8.38
C LEU A 26 -8.56 5.53 9.72
N ALA A 27 -9.07 6.68 10.19
CA ALA A 27 -8.72 7.23 11.50
C ALA A 27 -9.23 6.34 12.65
N ALA A 28 -10.47 5.87 12.59
CA ALA A 28 -11.03 4.94 13.57
C ALA A 28 -10.26 3.60 13.60
N MET A 29 -9.91 3.06 12.43
CA MET A 29 -9.08 1.86 12.33
C MET A 29 -7.66 2.09 12.89
N SER A 30 -7.06 3.25 12.61
CA SER A 30 -5.75 3.62 13.15
C SER A 30 -5.78 3.66 14.68
N ALA A 31 -6.80 4.29 15.27
CA ALA A 31 -6.96 4.38 16.72
C ALA A 31 -7.16 3.01 17.39
N SER A 32 -7.95 2.11 16.78
CA SER A 32 -8.22 0.78 17.33
C SER A 32 -7.06 -0.22 17.17
N THR A 33 -6.28 -0.11 16.09
CA THR A 33 -5.20 -1.05 15.78
C THR A 33 -3.82 -0.58 16.21
N GLY A 34 -3.64 0.73 16.47
CA GLY A 34 -2.34 1.36 16.68
C GLY A 34 -1.47 1.49 15.42
N LEU A 35 -1.99 1.11 14.25
CA LEU A 35 -1.27 1.22 12.98
C LEU A 35 -1.45 2.63 12.39
N SER A 36 -0.44 3.09 11.64
CA SER A 36 -0.59 4.33 10.88
C SER A 36 -1.55 4.13 9.69
N ILE A 37 -2.22 5.21 9.27
CA ILE A 37 -3.08 5.18 8.06
C ILE A 37 -2.29 4.69 6.83
N ALA A 38 -1.02 5.08 6.70
CA ALA A 38 -0.16 4.63 5.61
C ALA A 38 0.04 3.10 5.63
N GLU A 39 0.23 2.51 6.81
CA GLU A 39 0.38 1.06 6.96
C GLU A 39 -0.93 0.32 6.67
N LEU A 40 -2.08 0.86 7.11
CA LEU A 40 -3.39 0.31 6.76
C LEU A 40 -3.60 0.27 5.24
N VAL A 41 -3.31 1.38 4.56
CA VAL A 41 -3.43 1.46 3.10
C VAL A 41 -2.45 0.52 2.41
N ARG A 42 -1.20 0.44 2.88
CA ARG A 42 -0.20 -0.48 2.33
C ARG A 42 -0.68 -1.93 2.42
N ARG A 43 -1.24 -2.35 3.56
CA ARG A 43 -1.80 -3.71 3.73
C ARG A 43 -2.99 -3.97 2.79
N ALA A 44 -3.90 -3.01 2.68
CA ALA A 44 -5.04 -3.12 1.76
C ALA A 44 -4.59 -3.27 0.30
N VAL A 45 -3.56 -2.52 -0.12
CA VAL A 45 -2.96 -2.64 -1.46
C VAL A 45 -2.28 -4.01 -1.64
N ASP A 46 -1.53 -4.47 -0.64
CA ASP A 46 -0.88 -5.79 -0.65
C ASP A 46 -1.90 -6.93 -0.82
N GLU A 47 -3.01 -6.88 -0.10
CA GLU A 47 -4.11 -7.85 -0.17
C GLU A 47 -4.79 -7.81 -1.54
N TYR A 48 -5.12 -6.61 -2.03
CA TYR A 48 -5.71 -6.42 -3.35
C TYR A 48 -4.83 -7.00 -4.47
N LEU A 49 -3.52 -6.72 -4.45
CA LEU A 49 -2.58 -7.22 -5.45
C LEU A 49 -2.34 -8.74 -5.35
N ALA A 50 -2.38 -9.29 -4.15
CA ALA A 50 -2.32 -10.74 -3.94
C ALA A 50 -3.55 -11.44 -4.53
N ALA A 51 -4.75 -10.93 -4.24
CA ALA A 51 -6.01 -11.44 -4.78
C ALA A 51 -6.06 -11.33 -6.32
N ALA A 52 -5.50 -10.27 -6.89
CA ALA A 52 -5.42 -10.06 -8.34
C ALA A 52 -4.35 -10.95 -9.05
N GLY A 53 -3.58 -11.75 -8.31
CA GLY A 53 -2.46 -12.54 -8.87
C GLY A 53 -1.33 -11.67 -9.43
N LYS A 54 -1.24 -10.40 -9.01
CA LYS A 54 -0.26 -9.42 -9.53
C LYS A 54 0.93 -9.22 -8.59
N ARG A 55 0.97 -9.90 -7.44
CA ARG A 55 2.11 -9.83 -6.51
C ARG A 55 3.33 -10.55 -7.09
N LYS A 56 4.22 -9.82 -7.76
CA LYS A 56 5.54 -10.32 -8.17
C LYS A 56 6.52 -10.20 -6.99
N GLY A 57 6.94 -11.32 -6.40
CA GLY A 57 8.06 -11.30 -5.44
C GLY A 57 7.96 -12.21 -4.20
N ALA A 58 6.87 -12.94 -3.97
CA ALA A 58 6.87 -13.97 -2.92
C ALA A 58 7.57 -15.23 -3.45
N LYS A 59 8.92 -15.21 -3.48
CA LYS A 59 9.67 -16.48 -3.57
C LYS A 59 9.46 -17.22 -2.25
N LYS A 60 8.99 -18.46 -2.36
CA LYS A 60 8.98 -19.46 -1.28
C LYS A 60 10.40 -19.70 -0.78
#